data_AF-A0A433K1W5-F1
#
_entry.id   AF-A0A433K1W5-F1
#
_cell.length_a   1.000
_cell.length_b   1.000
_cell.length_c   1.000
_cell.angle_alpha   90.00
_cell.angle_beta   90.00
_cell.angle_gamma   90.00
#
_symmetry.space_group_name_H-M   'P 1'
#
loop_
_entity.id
_entity.type
_entity.pdbx_description
1 polymer ?
#
loop_
_entity_poly.entity_id
_entity_poly.type
_entity_poly.pdbx_seq_one_letter_code
_entity_poly.pdbx_strand_id
1 'polypeptide(L)'
;MTYEKKSYMPVNQEYIKPLLVTSSGGGGHITAIMGLHGFLTQKFTGVKLPSYEPVLFKDKPESSLRDQVQLGISMLHAPVIGSPIQSLLSYTTFPNLPDKRSLEREIAALSQKEEAKKRPYIDMLLDVYPAGYEYAAIWNIFQRNDVTSELKKLIALQERSDQENERAVERYFLNLLTEAAKAHEAYTEIISTQAMGLPGLCNAVLAYNHWVEARPHLKAPKVFIQQYMTDLPTKGAVHFFNALASLKQEQQAQMLLYALGMEEDIIQHFFPQGAFFKAIFDIPVNDNPMVRPGLKTVNADHSSHFHQPIMLTLSGEPQAYLVEANELVASILLGSQIGKDSIAYAEILLKNAVDRVFVFGGQSPMIQAEIAAILKVSPQYKEKIIPLNYQGDTELAALMSRSNFIIIRGGGLCVMEQLAMKHSPEQTVLVHHSHGADGELTSGISWEDDNVDNLITDLQRRGVHALKTTPARAGIDIAQARLIAALKCYGLNKLNAIQISEAIDRLQQLPEAQLTFYVAALKNGNDPFQSFPQDLLNYLAGVNS
;
A
#
# COMPACT_ATOMS: atom_id res chain seq x y z
N MET A 1 11.53 -28.78 0.68
CA MET A 1 11.32 -27.33 0.54
C MET A 1 11.74 -26.68 1.84
N THR A 2 12.60 -25.67 1.78
CA THR A 2 13.09 -24.98 2.98
C THR A 2 12.10 -23.88 3.34
N TYR A 3 11.61 -23.92 4.58
CA TYR A 3 10.75 -22.90 5.18
C TYR A 3 11.53 -22.20 6.29
N GLU A 4 11.87 -20.93 6.09
CA GLU A 4 12.75 -20.20 7.00
C GLU A 4 12.27 -18.77 7.22
N LYS A 5 12.51 -18.23 8.42
CA LYS A 5 12.30 -16.80 8.71
C LYS A 5 13.48 -15.97 8.28
N LYS A 6 13.38 -15.31 7.12
CA LYS A 6 14.47 -14.50 6.54
C LYS A 6 13.91 -13.38 5.66
N SER A 7 14.51 -12.20 5.76
CA SER A 7 14.11 -11.04 4.96
C SER A 7 14.71 -11.01 3.56
N TYR A 8 15.94 -11.49 3.41
CA TYR A 8 16.68 -11.48 2.15
C TYR A 8 17.89 -12.42 2.25
N MET A 9 18.15 -13.17 1.19
CA MET A 9 19.33 -14.00 1.04
C MET A 9 19.95 -13.75 -0.34
N PRO A 10 21.13 -13.10 -0.43
CA PRO A 10 21.77 -12.90 -1.72
C PRO A 10 22.11 -14.25 -2.34
N VAL A 11 21.82 -14.41 -3.64
CA VAL A 11 22.15 -15.64 -4.37
C VAL A 11 23.67 -15.81 -4.51
N ASN A 12 24.41 -14.71 -4.63
CA ASN A 12 25.87 -14.68 -4.69
C ASN A 12 26.41 -13.77 -3.59
N GLN A 13 27.28 -14.29 -2.72
CA GLN A 13 27.83 -13.55 -1.57
C GLN A 13 29.07 -12.71 -1.92
N GLU A 14 29.78 -13.04 -3.00
CA GLU A 14 31.02 -12.36 -3.41
C GLU A 14 30.73 -11.09 -4.22
N TYR A 15 29.64 -11.10 -4.99
CA TYR A 15 29.23 -10.03 -5.87
C TYR A 15 27.71 -9.99 -5.96
N ILE A 16 27.11 -8.80 -5.80
CA ILE A 16 25.66 -8.60 -5.77
C ILE A 16 25.31 -7.52 -6.81
N LYS A 17 24.66 -7.92 -7.92
CA LYS A 17 24.10 -7.04 -8.96
C LYS A 17 22.68 -7.51 -9.32
N PRO A 18 21.67 -7.15 -8.51
CA PRO A 18 20.31 -7.59 -8.73
C PRO A 18 19.65 -6.74 -9.84
N LEU A 19 18.81 -7.40 -10.63
CA LEU A 19 17.87 -6.75 -11.55
C LEU A 19 16.56 -6.51 -10.80
N LEU A 20 16.21 -5.25 -10.54
CA LEU A 20 14.95 -4.90 -9.87
C LEU A 20 13.82 -4.76 -10.89
N VAL A 21 12.68 -5.40 -10.61
CA VAL A 21 11.50 -5.40 -11.46
C VAL A 21 10.26 -5.09 -10.62
N THR A 22 9.37 -4.26 -11.15
CA THR A 22 8.09 -3.88 -10.52
C THR A 22 7.02 -3.64 -11.58
N SER A 23 5.85 -3.10 -11.22
CA SER A 23 4.80 -2.71 -12.16
C SER A 23 4.11 -1.40 -11.72
N SER A 24 3.80 -0.54 -12.69
CA SER A 24 2.97 0.66 -12.50
C SER A 24 1.46 0.36 -12.32
N GLY A 25 1.07 -0.92 -12.33
CA GLY A 25 -0.30 -1.38 -12.07
C GLY A 25 -0.74 -1.25 -10.60
N GLY A 26 0.01 -0.53 -9.77
CA GLY A 26 -0.34 -0.22 -8.38
C GLY A 26 0.82 0.48 -7.67
N GLY A 27 0.57 1.63 -7.04
CA GLY A 27 1.62 2.42 -6.37
C GLY A 27 2.37 1.66 -5.28
N GLY A 28 1.74 0.66 -4.66
CA GLY A 28 2.37 -0.22 -3.66
C GLY A 28 3.56 -1.01 -4.20
N HIS A 29 3.51 -1.51 -5.45
CA HIS A 29 4.61 -2.29 -6.02
C HIS A 29 5.88 -1.45 -6.24
N ILE A 30 5.70 -0.20 -6.72
CA ILE A 30 6.80 0.75 -6.92
C ILE A 30 7.42 1.11 -5.58
N THR A 31 6.61 1.47 -4.59
CA THR A 31 7.13 1.82 -3.26
C THR A 31 7.84 0.62 -2.61
N ALA A 32 7.34 -0.61 -2.79
CA ALA A 32 7.99 -1.82 -2.29
C ALA A 32 9.35 -2.08 -2.95
N ILE A 33 9.47 -1.93 -4.28
CA ILE A 33 10.77 -2.13 -4.96
C ILE A 33 11.76 -1.03 -4.59
N MET A 34 11.30 0.19 -4.35
CA MET A 34 12.13 1.28 -3.85
C MET A 34 12.58 1.03 -2.41
N GLY A 35 11.73 0.43 -1.56
CA GLY A 35 12.11 -0.07 -0.24
C GLY A 35 13.24 -1.10 -0.32
N LEU A 36 13.09 -2.11 -1.20
CA LEU A 36 14.12 -3.13 -1.47
C LEU A 36 15.42 -2.50 -1.96
N HIS A 37 15.36 -1.55 -2.89
CA HIS A 37 16.53 -0.80 -3.36
C HIS A 37 17.25 -0.08 -2.20
N GLY A 38 16.50 0.63 -1.36
CA GLY A 38 17.05 1.31 -0.18
C GLY A 38 17.68 0.34 0.82
N PHE A 39 17.00 -0.77 1.10
CA PHE A 39 17.50 -1.84 1.96
C PHE A 39 18.82 -2.42 1.45
N LEU A 40 18.91 -2.75 0.16
CA LEU A 40 20.13 -3.31 -0.45
C LEU A 40 21.29 -2.33 -0.36
N THR A 41 21.03 -1.06 -0.69
CA THR A 41 22.03 0.03 -0.64
C THR A 41 22.60 0.21 0.76
N GLN A 42 21.76 0.14 1.79
CA GLN A 42 22.19 0.31 3.18
C GLN A 42 22.87 -0.93 3.76
N LYS A 43 22.41 -2.13 3.37
CA LYS A 43 22.85 -3.39 4.00
C LYS A 43 24.12 -3.98 3.38
N PHE A 44 24.36 -3.77 2.08
CA PHE A 44 25.43 -4.43 1.36
C PHE A 44 26.43 -3.44 0.77
N THR A 45 27.64 -3.41 1.33
CA THR A 45 28.76 -2.64 0.75
C THR A 45 29.13 -3.21 -0.62
N GLY A 46 29.18 -2.37 -1.65
CA GLY A 46 29.60 -2.76 -3.00
C GLY A 46 28.52 -3.41 -3.86
N VAL A 47 27.25 -3.42 -3.42
CA VAL A 47 26.12 -3.80 -4.28
C VAL A 47 26.07 -2.88 -5.51
N LYS A 48 25.88 -3.46 -6.70
CA LYS A 48 25.70 -2.70 -7.94
C LYS A 48 24.22 -2.65 -8.31
N LEU A 49 23.61 -1.49 -8.14
CA LEU A 49 22.21 -1.24 -8.49
C LEU A 49 22.16 -0.35 -9.73
N PRO A 50 22.03 -0.93 -10.94
CA PRO A 50 21.98 -0.14 -12.17
C PRO A 50 20.68 0.68 -12.24
N SER A 51 20.74 1.76 -13.01
CA SER A 51 19.55 2.53 -13.40
C SER A 51 19.21 2.30 -14.87
N TYR A 52 17.91 2.34 -15.16
CA TYR A 52 17.32 2.08 -16.46
C TYR A 52 16.64 3.33 -17.00
N GLU A 53 16.73 3.51 -18.32
CA GLU A 53 15.94 4.51 -19.03
C GLU A 53 14.52 3.96 -19.24
N PRO A 54 13.46 4.70 -18.87
CA PRO A 54 12.09 4.29 -19.14
C PRO A 54 11.81 4.21 -20.64
N VAL A 55 10.98 3.25 -21.05
CA VAL A 55 10.41 3.24 -22.40
C VAL A 55 9.20 4.17 -22.42
N LEU A 56 9.31 5.31 -23.10
CA LEU A 56 8.21 6.28 -23.17
C LEU A 56 7.10 5.76 -24.08
N PHE A 57 5.87 6.25 -23.85
CA PHE A 57 4.70 5.84 -24.64
C PHE A 57 4.90 6.01 -26.16
N LYS A 58 5.51 7.14 -26.57
CA LYS A 58 5.81 7.45 -27.97
C LYS A 58 6.80 6.47 -28.62
N ASP A 59 7.62 5.81 -27.80
CA ASP A 59 8.67 4.89 -28.25
C ASP A 59 8.20 3.42 -28.19
N LYS A 60 6.96 3.18 -27.74
CA LYS A 60 6.37 1.84 -27.72
C LYS A 60 6.09 1.35 -29.14
N PRO A 61 6.38 0.07 -29.44
CA PRO A 61 6.04 -0.50 -30.73
C PRO A 61 4.52 -0.49 -30.95
N GLU A 62 4.11 -0.57 -32.23
CA GLU A 62 2.73 -0.87 -32.59
C GLU A 62 2.30 -2.20 -31.97
N SER A 63 1.03 -2.28 -31.57
CA SER A 63 0.51 -3.43 -30.82
C SER A 63 -0.95 -3.65 -31.15
N SER A 64 -1.27 -4.86 -31.62
CA SER A 64 -2.67 -5.26 -31.83
C SER A 64 -3.49 -5.22 -30.53
N LEU A 65 -2.86 -5.42 -29.37
CA LEU A 65 -3.53 -5.27 -28.07
C LEU A 65 -3.92 -3.81 -27.80
N ARG A 66 -3.06 -2.86 -28.16
CA ARG A 66 -3.39 -1.42 -28.08
C ARG A 66 -4.57 -1.10 -28.98
N ASP A 67 -4.56 -1.60 -30.22
CA ASP A 67 -5.65 -1.37 -31.17
C ASP A 67 -6.97 -1.94 -30.65
N GLN A 68 -6.94 -3.12 -30.01
CA GLN A 68 -8.12 -3.73 -29.38
C GLN A 68 -8.66 -2.87 -28.22
N VAL A 69 -7.79 -2.33 -27.36
CA VAL A 69 -8.21 -1.42 -26.28
C VAL A 69 -8.86 -0.16 -26.87
N GLN A 70 -8.25 0.46 -27.88
CA GLN A 70 -8.77 1.66 -28.52
C GLN A 70 -10.11 1.41 -29.23
N LEU A 71 -10.25 0.26 -29.90
CA LEU A 71 -11.51 -0.17 -30.51
C LEU A 71 -12.59 -0.39 -29.44
N GLY A 72 -12.26 -1.09 -28.35
CA GLY A 72 -13.18 -1.32 -27.24
C GLY A 72 -13.71 -0.02 -26.63
N ILE A 73 -12.83 0.95 -26.39
CA ILE A 73 -13.21 2.29 -25.92
C ILE A 73 -14.12 3.00 -26.93
N SER A 74 -13.76 2.94 -28.21
CA SER A 74 -14.54 3.59 -29.27
C SER A 74 -15.96 3.00 -29.36
N MET A 75 -16.11 1.69 -29.19
CA MET A 75 -17.41 1.02 -29.18
C MET A 75 -18.22 1.35 -27.92
N LEU A 76 -17.58 1.32 -26.74
CA LEU A 76 -18.23 1.59 -25.45
C LEU A 76 -18.76 3.01 -25.32
N HIS A 77 -18.11 3.97 -26.00
CA HIS A 77 -18.46 5.39 -25.94
C HIS A 77 -19.06 5.90 -27.26
N ALA A 78 -19.46 4.99 -28.17
CA ALA A 78 -20.11 5.36 -29.43
C ALA A 78 -21.53 5.91 -29.17
N PRO A 79 -21.94 6.98 -29.88
CA PRO A 79 -23.32 7.46 -29.82
C PRO A 79 -24.31 6.35 -30.16
N VAL A 80 -25.43 6.28 -29.43
CA VAL A 80 -26.52 5.29 -29.59
C VAL A 80 -26.22 3.89 -29.08
N ILE A 81 -25.08 3.27 -29.47
CA ILE A 81 -24.80 1.87 -29.13
C ILE A 81 -23.97 1.68 -27.85
N GLY A 82 -23.26 2.71 -27.38
CA GLY A 82 -22.36 2.61 -26.23
C GLY A 82 -23.07 2.22 -24.94
N SER A 83 -24.18 2.89 -24.59
CA SER A 83 -24.95 2.61 -23.37
C SER A 83 -25.52 1.17 -23.33
N PRO A 84 -26.11 0.64 -24.42
CA PRO A 84 -26.44 -0.78 -24.50
C PRO A 84 -25.25 -1.72 -24.26
N ILE A 85 -24.08 -1.44 -24.86
CA ILE A 85 -22.88 -2.28 -24.70
C ILE A 85 -22.39 -2.23 -23.26
N GLN A 86 -22.28 -1.04 -22.66
CA GLN A 86 -21.87 -0.88 -21.26
C GLN A 86 -22.80 -1.63 -20.30
N SER A 87 -24.10 -1.57 -20.58
CA SER A 87 -25.11 -2.30 -19.81
C SER A 87 -24.93 -3.82 -19.94
N LEU A 88 -24.63 -4.32 -21.15
CA LEU A 88 -24.32 -5.73 -21.35
C LEU A 88 -23.02 -6.15 -20.64
N LEU A 89 -21.98 -5.32 -20.68
CA LEU A 89 -20.70 -5.61 -20.01
C LEU A 89 -20.83 -5.70 -18.50
N SER A 90 -21.83 -5.07 -17.89
CA SER A 90 -22.11 -5.22 -16.45
C SER A 90 -22.36 -6.67 -16.04
N TYR A 91 -22.81 -7.53 -16.97
CA TYR A 91 -23.06 -8.96 -16.76
C TYR A 91 -21.91 -9.87 -17.21
N THR A 92 -20.76 -9.31 -17.61
CA THR A 92 -19.60 -10.08 -18.10
C THR A 92 -18.37 -9.84 -17.24
N THR A 93 -17.32 -10.63 -17.48
CA THR A 93 -15.99 -10.42 -16.87
C THR A 93 -15.19 -9.29 -17.52
N PHE A 94 -15.71 -8.65 -18.58
CA PHE A 94 -15.01 -7.55 -19.26
C PHE A 94 -15.35 -6.20 -18.63
N PRO A 95 -14.35 -5.35 -18.40
CA PRO A 95 -14.56 -4.07 -17.75
C PRO A 95 -15.18 -3.02 -18.67
N ASN A 96 -15.97 -2.12 -18.09
CA ASN A 96 -16.43 -0.88 -18.72
C ASN A 96 -15.27 0.12 -18.80
N LEU A 97 -14.51 0.09 -19.91
CA LEU A 97 -13.33 0.92 -20.10
C LEU A 97 -13.63 2.43 -19.98
N PRO A 98 -12.69 3.23 -19.44
CA PRO A 98 -12.85 4.67 -19.32
C PRO A 98 -13.00 5.34 -20.68
N ASP A 99 -13.55 6.55 -20.69
CA ASP A 99 -13.67 7.31 -21.92
C ASP A 99 -12.28 7.68 -22.49
N LYS A 100 -12.24 7.87 -23.81
CA LYS A 100 -11.01 8.13 -24.56
C LYS A 100 -10.22 9.32 -24.00
N ARG A 101 -10.90 10.40 -23.63
CA ARG A 101 -10.24 11.64 -23.17
C ARG A 101 -9.61 11.44 -21.80
N SER A 102 -10.29 10.74 -20.91
CA SER A 102 -9.75 10.38 -19.59
C SER A 102 -8.53 9.47 -19.73
N LEU A 103 -8.60 8.46 -20.61
CA LEU A 103 -7.48 7.56 -20.87
C LEU A 103 -6.26 8.30 -21.44
N GLU A 104 -6.45 9.09 -22.50
CA GLU A 104 -5.35 9.83 -23.14
C GLU A 104 -4.67 10.80 -22.16
N ARG A 105 -5.45 11.45 -21.30
CA ARG A 105 -4.91 12.33 -20.26
C ARG A 105 -4.04 11.56 -19.26
N GLU A 106 -4.49 10.39 -18.82
CA GLU A 106 -3.75 9.58 -17.87
C GLU A 106 -2.48 8.98 -18.49
N ILE A 107 -2.54 8.52 -19.75
CA ILE A 107 -1.35 8.06 -20.50
C ILE A 107 -0.33 9.19 -20.64
N ALA A 108 -0.78 10.40 -21.02
CA ALA A 108 0.11 11.56 -21.13
C ALA A 108 0.75 11.90 -19.78
N ALA A 109 -0.04 11.87 -18.69
CA ALA A 109 0.47 12.11 -17.35
C ALA A 109 1.48 11.04 -16.90
N LEU A 110 1.25 9.77 -17.23
CA LEU A 110 2.22 8.69 -16.99
C LEU A 110 3.50 8.92 -17.79
N SER A 111 3.41 9.17 -19.09
CA SER A 111 4.59 9.40 -19.93
C SER A 111 5.40 10.60 -19.46
N GLN A 112 4.75 11.71 -19.12
CA GLN A 112 5.41 12.91 -18.60
C GLN A 112 6.15 12.66 -17.28
N LYS A 113 5.62 11.78 -16.40
CA LYS A 113 6.29 11.41 -15.15
C LYS A 113 7.61 10.67 -15.38
N GLU A 114 7.74 9.99 -16.52
CA GLU A 114 8.90 9.17 -16.90
C GLU A 114 9.96 9.95 -17.71
N GLU A 115 9.57 10.99 -18.47
CA GLU A 115 10.42 11.69 -19.45
C GLU A 115 11.75 12.26 -18.93
N ALA A 116 11.91 12.45 -17.62
CA ALA A 116 13.09 13.06 -17.02
C ALA A 116 13.79 12.18 -15.98
N LYS A 117 13.44 10.89 -15.88
CA LYS A 117 13.85 10.06 -14.74
C LYS A 117 14.48 8.75 -15.19
N LYS A 118 15.70 8.50 -14.74
CA LYS A 118 16.23 7.14 -14.64
C LYS A 118 15.60 6.45 -13.43
N ARG A 119 15.27 5.18 -13.58
CA ARG A 119 14.70 4.37 -12.49
C ARG A 119 15.68 3.29 -12.06
N PRO A 120 15.75 2.93 -10.78
CA PRO A 120 16.58 1.79 -10.35
C PRO A 120 15.94 0.43 -10.64
N TYR A 121 14.82 0.40 -11.38
CA TYR A 121 14.05 -0.79 -11.69
C TYR A 121 13.52 -0.73 -13.12
N ILE A 122 13.11 -1.90 -13.61
CA ILE A 122 12.34 -2.07 -14.85
C ILE A 122 10.86 -2.21 -14.49
N ASP A 123 10.00 -1.46 -15.17
CA ASP A 123 8.56 -1.54 -15.01
C ASP A 123 7.98 -2.55 -16.01
N MET A 124 7.39 -3.64 -15.52
CA MET A 124 6.83 -4.71 -16.35
C MET A 124 5.77 -4.18 -17.32
N LEU A 125 4.91 -3.25 -16.88
CA LEU A 125 3.91 -2.66 -17.77
C LEU A 125 4.57 -1.62 -18.68
N LEU A 126 5.18 -0.59 -18.09
CA LEU A 126 5.61 0.58 -18.85
C LEU A 126 6.82 0.32 -19.73
N ASP A 127 7.69 -0.65 -19.42
CA ASP A 127 8.87 -0.96 -20.25
C ASP A 127 8.64 -2.15 -21.16
N VAL A 128 8.05 -3.23 -20.62
CA VAL A 128 8.05 -4.53 -21.29
C VAL A 128 6.76 -4.77 -22.07
N TYR A 129 5.60 -4.48 -21.51
CA TYR A 129 4.32 -4.76 -22.17
C TYR A 129 4.08 -3.80 -23.35
N PRO A 130 3.67 -4.29 -24.52
CA PRO A 130 3.36 -3.43 -25.67
C PRO A 130 2.21 -2.44 -25.41
N ALA A 131 1.17 -2.86 -24.69
CA ALA A 131 0.00 -2.04 -24.31
C ALA A 131 0.02 -1.65 -22.82
N GLY A 132 1.19 -1.60 -22.20
CA GLY A 132 1.30 -1.44 -20.75
C GLY A 132 0.91 -0.05 -20.23
N TYR A 133 1.08 1.01 -21.03
CA TYR A 133 0.63 2.36 -20.65
C TYR A 133 -0.89 2.44 -20.54
N GLU A 134 -1.60 1.80 -21.46
CA GLU A 134 -3.05 1.69 -21.45
C GLU A 134 -3.53 0.93 -20.23
N TYR A 135 -2.92 -0.23 -19.92
CA TYR A 135 -3.27 -1.03 -18.76
C TYR A 135 -3.06 -0.27 -17.44
N ALA A 136 -1.90 0.38 -17.29
CA ALA A 136 -1.61 1.20 -16.11
C ALA A 136 -2.56 2.40 -15.99
N ALA A 137 -2.89 3.05 -17.10
CA ALA A 137 -3.80 4.20 -17.11
C ALA A 137 -5.24 3.80 -16.76
N ILE A 138 -5.76 2.71 -17.33
CA ILE A 138 -7.10 2.18 -17.02
C ILE A 138 -7.18 1.83 -15.53
N TRP A 139 -6.18 1.12 -15.01
CA TRP A 139 -6.09 0.78 -13.59
C TRP A 139 -6.13 2.04 -12.70
N ASN A 140 -5.26 3.01 -12.98
CA ASN A 140 -5.17 4.25 -12.20
C ASN A 140 -6.47 5.05 -12.20
N ILE A 141 -7.18 5.09 -13.33
CA ILE A 141 -8.47 5.78 -13.44
C ILE A 141 -9.52 5.09 -12.57
N PHE A 142 -9.64 3.77 -12.63
CA PHE A 142 -10.62 3.06 -11.79
C PHE A 142 -10.29 3.12 -10.31
N GLN A 143 -9.01 2.99 -9.94
CA GLN A 143 -8.55 3.09 -8.55
C GLN A 143 -8.81 4.48 -7.95
N ARG A 144 -8.55 5.56 -8.70
CA ARG A 144 -8.79 6.94 -8.24
C ARG A 144 -10.25 7.26 -8.01
N ASN A 145 -11.14 6.60 -8.75
CA ASN A 145 -12.58 6.85 -8.72
C ASN A 145 -13.35 5.78 -7.94
N ASP A 146 -12.66 4.88 -7.22
CA ASP A 146 -13.24 3.79 -6.45
C ASP A 146 -14.23 2.92 -7.23
N VAL A 147 -13.93 2.66 -8.51
CA VAL A 147 -14.75 1.81 -9.39
C VAL A 147 -14.38 0.34 -9.17
N THR A 148 -14.63 -0.15 -7.96
CA THR A 148 -14.17 -1.46 -7.46
C THR A 148 -14.72 -2.64 -8.26
N SER A 149 -15.94 -2.54 -8.78
CA SER A 149 -16.54 -3.56 -9.64
C SER A 149 -15.75 -3.79 -10.94
N GLU A 150 -15.23 -2.72 -11.54
CA GLU A 150 -14.44 -2.80 -12.77
C GLU A 150 -12.98 -3.20 -12.49
N LEU A 151 -12.42 -2.83 -11.32
CA LEU A 151 -11.13 -3.34 -10.85
C LEU A 151 -11.15 -4.87 -10.70
N LYS A 152 -12.20 -5.44 -10.07
CA LYS A 152 -12.35 -6.91 -9.96
C LYS A 152 -12.30 -7.61 -11.32
N LYS A 153 -12.95 -7.03 -12.33
CA LYS A 153 -12.95 -7.55 -13.70
C LYS A 153 -11.55 -7.50 -14.32
N LEU A 154 -10.80 -6.41 -14.12
CA LEU A 154 -9.39 -6.33 -14.57
C LEU A 154 -8.53 -7.42 -13.92
N ILE A 155 -8.70 -7.67 -12.62
CA ILE A 155 -7.95 -8.70 -11.89
C ILE A 155 -8.30 -10.09 -12.40
N ALA A 156 -9.58 -10.36 -12.68
CA ALA A 156 -10.00 -11.61 -13.32
C ALA A 156 -9.41 -11.83 -14.73
N LEU A 157 -9.02 -10.74 -15.42
CA LEU A 157 -8.38 -10.80 -16.73
C LEU A 157 -6.83 -10.85 -16.68
N GLN A 158 -6.22 -10.83 -15.49
CA GLN A 158 -4.77 -10.81 -15.33
C GLN A 158 -4.10 -12.02 -15.99
N GLU A 159 -4.62 -13.23 -15.76
CA GLU A 159 -4.06 -14.46 -16.34
C GLU A 159 -4.01 -14.41 -17.86
N ARG A 160 -5.10 -13.94 -18.48
CA ARG A 160 -5.17 -13.76 -19.93
C ARG A 160 -4.16 -12.72 -20.42
N SER A 161 -4.03 -11.60 -19.70
CA SER A 161 -3.04 -10.57 -20.01
C SER A 161 -1.60 -11.11 -19.94
N ASP A 162 -1.29 -11.92 -18.93
CA ASP A 162 0.02 -12.55 -18.77
C ASP A 162 0.31 -13.51 -19.94
N GLN A 163 -0.66 -14.32 -20.37
CA GLN A 163 -0.54 -15.22 -21.53
C GLN A 163 -0.29 -14.44 -22.84
N GLU A 164 -1.04 -13.36 -23.07
CA GLU A 164 -0.92 -12.53 -24.28
C GLU A 164 0.44 -11.81 -24.35
N ASN A 165 1.07 -11.54 -23.21
CA ASN A 165 2.35 -10.83 -23.11
C ASN A 165 3.58 -11.73 -22.83
N GLU A 166 3.38 -13.03 -22.59
CA GLU A 166 4.43 -13.97 -22.15
C GLU A 166 5.69 -13.91 -23.02
N ARG A 167 5.54 -13.97 -24.35
CA ARG A 167 6.66 -13.94 -25.30
C ARG A 167 7.41 -12.60 -25.32
N ALA A 168 6.69 -11.49 -25.12
CA ALA A 168 7.31 -10.17 -25.08
C ALA A 168 8.20 -10.06 -23.84
N VAL A 169 7.69 -10.52 -22.69
CA VAL A 169 8.44 -10.59 -21.43
C VAL A 169 9.65 -11.50 -21.55
N GLU A 170 9.47 -12.73 -22.04
CA GLU A 170 10.54 -13.70 -22.19
C GLU A 170 11.69 -13.14 -23.04
N ARG A 171 11.37 -12.61 -24.22
CA ARG A 171 12.37 -12.06 -25.15
C ARG A 171 13.11 -10.88 -24.55
N TYR A 172 12.40 -9.97 -23.91
CA TYR A 172 12.99 -8.77 -23.32
C TYR A 172 14.04 -9.14 -22.26
N PHE A 173 13.65 -9.96 -21.27
CA PHE A 173 14.54 -10.32 -20.17
C PHE A 173 15.66 -11.27 -20.61
N LEU A 174 15.40 -12.22 -21.51
CA LEU A 174 16.46 -13.08 -22.06
C LEU A 174 17.54 -12.25 -22.77
N ASN A 175 17.14 -11.30 -23.61
CA ASN A 175 18.08 -10.41 -24.28
C ASN A 175 18.86 -9.56 -23.27
N LEU A 176 18.18 -8.95 -22.30
CA LEU A 176 18.83 -8.13 -21.27
C LEU A 176 19.88 -8.93 -20.47
N LEU A 177 19.54 -10.13 -20.01
CA LEU A 177 20.44 -10.98 -19.23
C LEU A 177 21.64 -11.46 -20.08
N THR A 178 21.40 -11.87 -21.33
CA THR A 178 22.47 -12.35 -22.22
C THR A 178 23.43 -11.25 -22.65
N GLU A 179 22.93 -10.05 -22.96
CA GLU A 179 23.80 -8.90 -23.30
C GLU A 179 24.64 -8.46 -22.10
N ALA A 180 24.06 -8.41 -20.90
CA ALA A 180 24.81 -8.11 -19.68
C ALA A 180 25.91 -9.14 -19.42
N ALA A 181 25.64 -10.44 -19.65
CA ALA A 181 26.64 -11.50 -19.50
C ALA A 181 27.77 -11.38 -20.54
N LYS A 182 27.46 -11.08 -21.80
CA LYS A 182 28.47 -10.84 -22.86
C LYS A 182 29.36 -9.64 -22.55
N ALA A 183 28.80 -8.61 -21.92
CA ALA A 183 29.53 -7.42 -21.48
C ALA A 183 30.34 -7.61 -20.19
N HIS A 184 30.43 -8.83 -19.65
CA HIS A 184 31.05 -9.14 -18.34
C HIS A 184 30.43 -8.36 -17.17
N GLU A 185 29.13 -8.08 -17.30
CA GLU A 185 28.33 -7.28 -16.39
C GLU A 185 27.08 -8.04 -15.93
N ALA A 186 27.17 -9.37 -15.86
CA ALA A 186 26.07 -10.27 -15.56
C ALA A 186 25.35 -9.91 -14.25
N TYR A 187 24.03 -10.03 -14.28
CA TYR A 187 23.18 -9.94 -13.09
C TYR A 187 23.33 -11.21 -12.24
N THR A 188 23.13 -11.07 -10.93
CA THR A 188 23.26 -12.18 -9.96
C THR A 188 21.91 -12.79 -9.61
N GLU A 189 20.86 -11.98 -9.66
CA GLU A 189 19.49 -12.35 -9.33
C GLU A 189 18.51 -11.34 -9.93
N ILE A 190 17.23 -11.72 -9.97
CA ILE A 190 16.12 -10.81 -10.27
C ILE A 190 15.32 -10.65 -8.99
N ILE A 191 15.00 -9.42 -8.60
CA ILE A 191 14.12 -9.12 -7.46
C ILE A 191 12.84 -8.51 -8.03
N SER A 192 11.71 -9.12 -7.73
CA SER A 192 10.40 -8.79 -8.31
C SER A 192 9.38 -8.57 -7.21
N THR A 193 8.52 -7.55 -7.32
CA THR A 193 7.45 -7.24 -6.35
C THR A 193 6.04 -7.39 -6.91
N GLN A 194 5.90 -7.89 -8.13
CA GLN A 194 4.66 -7.98 -8.89
C GLN A 194 4.45 -9.40 -9.40
N ALA A 195 3.19 -9.84 -9.44
CA ALA A 195 2.80 -11.16 -9.95
C ALA A 195 2.60 -11.20 -11.48
N MET A 196 2.57 -10.03 -12.13
CA MET A 196 2.38 -9.93 -13.58
C MET A 196 3.63 -10.32 -14.37
N GLY A 197 3.42 -11.03 -15.49
CA GLY A 197 4.48 -11.45 -16.41
C GLY A 197 5.38 -12.57 -15.88
N LEU A 198 5.03 -13.21 -14.75
CA LEU A 198 5.86 -14.25 -14.14
C LEU A 198 6.16 -15.45 -15.05
N PRO A 199 5.21 -15.99 -15.84
CA PRO A 199 5.52 -17.10 -16.74
C PRO A 199 6.65 -16.75 -17.74
N GLY A 200 6.54 -15.59 -18.39
CA GLY A 200 7.54 -15.12 -19.36
C GLY A 200 8.89 -14.82 -18.71
N LEU A 201 8.89 -14.24 -17.50
CA LEU A 201 10.10 -13.98 -16.73
C LEU A 201 10.80 -15.29 -16.32
N CYS A 202 10.04 -16.30 -15.87
CA CYS A 202 10.58 -17.62 -15.53
C CYS A 202 11.19 -18.31 -16.75
N ASN A 203 10.52 -18.25 -17.91
CA ASN A 203 11.05 -18.81 -19.16
C ASN A 203 12.35 -18.12 -19.58
N ALA A 204 12.44 -16.79 -19.45
CA ALA A 204 13.67 -16.05 -19.72
C ALA A 204 14.83 -16.52 -18.83
N VAL A 205 14.58 -16.71 -17.53
CA VAL A 205 15.59 -17.20 -16.58
C VAL A 205 16.01 -18.63 -16.89
N LEU A 206 15.07 -19.53 -17.20
CA LEU A 206 15.36 -20.90 -17.64
C LEU A 206 16.26 -20.92 -18.88
N ALA A 207 15.88 -20.17 -19.91
CA ALA A 207 16.62 -20.08 -21.16
C ALA A 207 18.01 -19.47 -20.96
N TYR A 208 18.13 -18.40 -20.16
CA TYR A 208 19.40 -17.78 -19.80
C TYR A 208 20.32 -18.74 -19.04
N ASN A 209 19.80 -19.43 -18.01
CA ASN A 209 20.55 -20.37 -17.20
C ASN A 209 21.11 -21.52 -18.05
N HIS A 210 20.31 -22.08 -18.96
CA HIS A 210 20.79 -23.07 -19.94
C HIS A 210 21.84 -22.48 -20.89
N TRP A 211 21.66 -21.23 -21.34
CA TRP A 211 22.58 -20.55 -22.25
C TRP A 211 23.96 -20.27 -21.63
N VAL A 212 24.03 -19.89 -20.34
CA VAL A 212 25.30 -19.67 -19.62
C VAL A 212 26.00 -20.99 -19.28
N GLU A 213 25.27 -22.05 -18.95
CA GLU A 213 25.83 -23.39 -18.73
C GLU A 213 26.57 -23.91 -19.97
N ALA A 214 26.00 -23.67 -21.14
CA ALA A 214 26.64 -23.99 -22.41
C ALA A 214 27.86 -23.10 -22.75
N ARG A 215 28.15 -22.06 -21.96
CA ARG A 215 29.19 -21.03 -22.22
C ARG A 215 30.01 -20.69 -20.96
N PRO A 216 30.75 -21.66 -20.40
CA PRO A 216 31.50 -21.46 -19.16
C PRO A 216 32.58 -20.37 -19.25
N HIS A 217 33.06 -20.03 -20.45
CA HIS A 217 34.05 -18.97 -20.68
C HIS A 217 33.54 -17.57 -20.31
N LEU A 218 32.23 -17.35 -20.27
CA LEU A 218 31.65 -16.06 -19.87
C LEU A 218 31.75 -15.81 -18.37
N LYS A 219 31.94 -16.88 -17.56
CA LYS A 219 31.94 -16.82 -16.08
C LYS A 219 30.71 -16.10 -15.49
N ALA A 220 29.59 -16.09 -16.21
CA ALA A 220 28.34 -15.50 -15.73
C ALA A 220 27.61 -16.48 -14.79
N PRO A 221 27.07 -16.02 -13.65
CA PRO A 221 26.34 -16.89 -12.74
C PRO A 221 24.96 -17.25 -13.31
N LYS A 222 24.41 -18.37 -12.82
CA LYS A 222 22.97 -18.62 -12.94
C LYS A 222 22.21 -17.60 -12.11
N VAL A 223 21.02 -17.24 -12.60
CA VAL A 223 20.13 -16.25 -11.99
C VAL A 223 18.89 -16.95 -11.44
N PHE A 224 18.37 -16.44 -10.33
CA PHE A 224 17.10 -16.87 -9.74
C PHE A 224 16.20 -15.65 -9.51
N ILE A 225 14.90 -15.89 -9.39
CA ILE A 225 13.90 -14.85 -9.12
C ILE A 225 13.62 -14.83 -7.62
N GLN A 226 13.85 -13.71 -6.97
CA GLN A 226 13.37 -13.41 -5.62
C GLN A 226 12.04 -12.67 -5.74
N GLN A 227 10.94 -13.40 -5.56
CA GLN A 227 9.60 -12.85 -5.64
C GLN A 227 9.12 -12.41 -4.27
N TYR A 228 8.87 -11.12 -4.12
CA TYR A 228 8.30 -10.51 -2.93
C TYR A 228 6.80 -10.28 -3.12
N MET A 229 5.99 -10.75 -2.16
CA MET A 229 4.57 -10.46 -2.10
C MET A 229 4.34 -9.09 -1.48
N THR A 230 3.64 -8.20 -2.18
CA THR A 230 3.31 -6.84 -1.70
C THR A 230 1.99 -6.76 -0.94
N ASP A 231 1.30 -7.89 -0.83
CA ASP A 231 0.08 -8.09 -0.02
C ASP A 231 0.38 -9.17 1.04
N LEU A 232 -0.36 -9.18 2.16
CA LEU A 232 -0.22 -10.26 3.13
C LEU A 232 -0.72 -11.57 2.49
N PRO A 233 -0.09 -12.72 2.81
CA PRO A 233 -0.47 -14.01 2.25
C PRO A 233 -1.75 -14.51 2.95
N THR A 234 -2.90 -13.96 2.56
CA THR A 234 -4.22 -14.37 3.06
C THR A 234 -4.96 -15.20 2.02
N LYS A 235 -6.07 -15.83 2.42
CA LYS A 235 -6.94 -16.55 1.46
C LYS A 235 -7.58 -15.61 0.43
N GLY A 236 -7.74 -14.34 0.76
CA GLY A 236 -8.20 -13.30 -0.17
C GLY A 236 -7.17 -12.89 -1.23
N ALA A 237 -5.86 -13.14 -1.03
CA ALA A 237 -4.75 -12.76 -1.93
C ALA A 237 -4.64 -13.60 -3.21
N VAL A 238 -5.79 -13.96 -3.78
CA VAL A 238 -5.92 -14.88 -4.92
C VAL A 238 -5.24 -14.36 -6.18
N HIS A 239 -5.17 -13.05 -6.42
CA HIS A 239 -4.52 -12.49 -7.61
C HIS A 239 -3.02 -12.83 -7.65
N PHE A 240 -2.37 -12.85 -6.49
CA PHE A 240 -0.96 -13.19 -6.39
C PHE A 240 -0.76 -14.71 -6.43
N PHE A 241 -1.53 -15.45 -5.62
CA PHE A 241 -1.37 -16.90 -5.53
C PHE A 241 -1.83 -17.65 -6.78
N ASN A 242 -2.87 -17.20 -7.48
CA ASN A 242 -3.28 -17.82 -8.74
C ASN A 242 -2.18 -17.70 -9.80
N ALA A 243 -1.53 -16.54 -9.88
CA ALA A 243 -0.39 -16.33 -10.78
C ALA A 243 0.80 -17.21 -10.41
N LEU A 244 1.05 -17.46 -9.12
CA LEU A 244 2.09 -18.38 -8.66
C LEU A 244 1.72 -19.85 -8.91
N ALA A 245 0.47 -20.23 -8.68
CA ALA A 245 -0.04 -21.59 -8.81
C ALA A 245 -0.17 -22.02 -10.28
N SER A 246 -0.35 -21.08 -11.21
CA SER A 246 -0.37 -21.37 -12.65
C SER A 246 1.01 -21.66 -13.24
N LEU A 247 2.09 -21.36 -12.51
CA LEU A 247 3.46 -21.66 -12.95
C LEU A 247 3.71 -23.17 -12.96
N LYS A 248 4.38 -23.63 -14.01
CA LYS A 248 4.91 -25.00 -14.12
C LYS A 248 5.93 -25.27 -13.01
N GLN A 249 6.10 -26.54 -12.65
CA GLN A 249 7.09 -26.96 -11.65
C GLN A 249 8.51 -26.44 -11.93
N GLU A 250 8.96 -26.50 -13.20
CA GLU A 250 10.28 -26.00 -13.60
C GLU A 250 10.43 -24.47 -13.44
N GLN A 251 9.33 -23.73 -13.63
CA GLN A 251 9.26 -22.28 -13.44
C GLN A 251 9.28 -21.93 -11.95
N GLN A 252 8.46 -22.61 -11.12
CA GLN A 252 8.49 -22.46 -9.67
C GLN A 252 9.89 -22.72 -9.10
N ALA A 253 10.60 -23.73 -9.62
CA ALA A 253 11.96 -24.06 -9.19
C ALA A 253 13.00 -22.94 -9.45
N GLN A 254 12.69 -21.94 -10.28
CA GLN A 254 13.55 -20.76 -10.48
C GLN A 254 13.35 -19.67 -9.42
N MET A 255 12.37 -19.84 -8.52
CA MET A 255 11.88 -18.77 -7.66
C MET A 255 12.10 -19.05 -6.17
N LEU A 256 12.55 -18.02 -5.45
CA LEU A 256 12.53 -17.90 -4.00
C LEU A 256 11.39 -16.95 -3.64
N LEU A 257 10.39 -17.44 -2.89
CA LEU A 257 9.20 -16.67 -2.54
C LEU A 257 9.36 -16.04 -1.16
N TYR A 258 9.08 -14.75 -1.03
CA TYR A 258 9.14 -13.98 0.21
C TYR A 258 7.79 -13.32 0.48
N ALA A 259 7.22 -13.55 1.66
CA ALA A 259 5.99 -12.87 2.09
C ALA A 259 6.03 -12.56 3.59
N LEU A 260 5.31 -11.52 4.00
CA LEU A 260 5.19 -11.15 5.41
C LEU A 260 4.07 -11.98 6.07
N GLY A 261 4.41 -12.83 7.03
CA GLY A 261 3.43 -13.67 7.72
C GLY A 261 2.97 -14.84 6.86
N MET A 262 3.87 -15.42 6.07
CA MET A 262 3.55 -16.68 5.38
C MET A 262 3.26 -17.74 6.44
N GLU A 263 2.22 -18.55 6.24
CA GLU A 263 1.85 -19.66 7.13
C GLU A 263 1.70 -20.94 6.31
N GLU A 264 1.91 -22.10 6.94
CA GLU A 264 1.88 -23.39 6.25
C GLU A 264 0.50 -23.73 5.70
N ASP A 265 -0.57 -23.35 6.40
CA ASP A 265 -1.96 -23.56 5.97
C ASP A 265 -2.30 -22.75 4.71
N ILE A 266 -1.77 -21.53 4.58
CA ILE A 266 -1.89 -20.71 3.37
C ILE A 266 -1.18 -21.37 2.19
N ILE A 267 0.03 -21.88 2.41
CA ILE A 267 0.77 -22.61 1.36
C ILE A 267 -0.02 -23.85 0.93
N GLN A 268 -0.53 -24.64 1.88
CA GLN A 268 -1.33 -25.83 1.58
C GLN A 268 -2.64 -25.49 0.86
N HIS A 269 -3.25 -24.34 1.18
CA HIS A 269 -4.48 -23.87 0.54
C HIS A 269 -4.28 -23.59 -0.96
N PHE A 270 -3.21 -22.88 -1.31
CA PHE A 270 -2.95 -22.48 -2.71
C PHE A 270 -2.14 -23.49 -3.51
N PHE A 271 -1.37 -24.37 -2.84
CA PHE A 271 -0.56 -25.40 -3.48
C PHE A 271 -0.89 -26.80 -2.91
N PRO A 272 -2.12 -27.30 -3.07
CA PRO A 272 -2.55 -28.56 -2.46
C PRO A 272 -1.81 -29.78 -3.02
N GLN A 273 -1.24 -29.67 -4.23
CA GLN A 273 -0.41 -30.71 -4.86
C GLN A 273 1.08 -30.58 -4.51
N GLY A 274 1.42 -29.66 -3.60
CA GLY A 274 2.78 -29.31 -3.23
C GLY A 274 3.27 -28.04 -3.94
N ALA A 275 3.98 -27.20 -3.20
CA ALA A 275 4.72 -26.07 -3.74
C ALA A 275 6.13 -26.52 -4.17
N PHE A 276 6.53 -26.15 -5.39
CA PHE A 276 7.82 -26.55 -5.98
C PHE A 276 8.81 -25.38 -6.07
N PHE A 277 8.60 -24.34 -5.28
CA PHE A 277 9.54 -23.23 -5.16
C PHE A 277 10.88 -23.69 -4.63
N LYS A 278 11.95 -23.00 -5.04
CA LYS A 278 13.30 -23.28 -4.55
C LYS A 278 13.38 -23.10 -3.02
N ALA A 279 12.73 -22.06 -2.52
CA ALA A 279 12.55 -21.80 -1.10
C ALA A 279 11.34 -20.87 -0.88
N ILE A 280 10.73 -20.96 0.31
CA ILE A 280 9.70 -20.02 0.78
C ILE A 280 10.20 -19.41 2.09
N PHE A 281 10.13 -18.09 2.18
CA PHE A 281 10.59 -17.32 3.33
C PHE A 281 9.45 -16.51 3.94
N ASP A 282 9.31 -16.63 5.25
CA ASP A 282 8.50 -15.74 6.06
C ASP A 282 9.35 -14.53 6.49
N ILE A 283 8.96 -13.35 6.04
CA ILE A 283 9.68 -12.10 6.32
C ILE A 283 9.28 -11.62 7.73
N PRO A 284 10.21 -11.39 8.67
CA PRO A 284 9.86 -10.74 9.94
C PRO A 284 9.36 -9.30 9.71
N VAL A 285 8.29 -8.90 10.41
CA VAL A 285 7.67 -7.55 10.31
C VAL A 285 8.71 -6.43 10.40
N ASN A 286 9.55 -6.45 11.43
CA ASN A 286 10.54 -5.40 11.69
C ASN A 286 11.70 -5.39 10.69
N ASP A 287 11.94 -6.51 10.01
CA ASP A 287 13.03 -6.67 9.04
C ASP A 287 12.51 -6.69 7.60
N ASN A 288 11.27 -6.27 7.36
CA ASN A 288 10.67 -6.30 6.03
C ASN A 288 11.41 -5.36 5.07
N PRO A 289 12.08 -5.87 4.02
CA PRO A 289 12.91 -5.05 3.15
C PRO A 289 12.07 -4.25 2.15
N MET A 290 10.80 -4.59 1.95
CA MET A 290 9.88 -3.79 1.12
C MET A 290 9.45 -2.50 1.82
N VAL A 291 9.47 -2.49 3.16
CA VAL A 291 9.17 -1.29 3.94
C VAL A 291 10.37 -0.35 3.88
N ARG A 292 10.08 0.89 3.52
CA ARG A 292 11.04 1.98 3.39
C ARG A 292 11.87 2.12 4.68
N PRO A 293 13.21 2.19 4.60
CA PRO A 293 14.06 2.11 5.78
C PRO A 293 13.75 3.14 6.86
N GLY A 294 13.43 4.39 6.49
CA GLY A 294 13.17 5.46 7.46
C GLY A 294 12.01 5.17 8.42
N LEU A 295 10.97 4.45 7.96
CA LEU A 295 9.81 4.05 8.76
C LEU A 295 10.15 3.07 9.90
N LYS A 296 11.33 2.44 9.84
CA LYS A 296 11.82 1.47 10.84
C LYS A 296 12.87 2.06 11.77
N THR A 297 13.32 3.29 11.52
CA THR A 297 14.40 3.92 12.29
C THR A 297 13.89 4.53 13.59
N VAL A 298 14.67 4.38 14.67
CA VAL A 298 14.35 5.00 15.97
C VAL A 298 14.46 6.52 15.91
N ASN A 299 15.32 7.07 15.04
CA ASN A 299 15.53 8.52 14.94
C ASN A 299 14.33 9.28 14.37
N ALA A 300 13.47 8.61 13.61
CA ALA A 300 12.25 9.20 13.04
C ALA A 300 10.98 8.72 13.77
N ASP A 301 11.13 8.04 14.90
CA ASP A 301 10.04 7.53 15.72
C ASP A 301 9.67 8.54 16.82
N HIS A 302 8.50 9.14 16.67
CA HIS A 302 7.92 10.11 17.59
C HIS A 302 6.72 9.56 18.37
N SER A 303 6.53 8.25 18.39
CA SER A 303 5.39 7.61 19.07
C SER A 303 5.34 7.87 20.58
N SER A 304 6.46 8.19 21.22
CA SER A 304 6.52 8.53 22.65
C SER A 304 6.30 10.03 22.97
N HIS A 305 6.08 10.88 21.96
CA HIS A 305 6.11 12.34 22.12
C HIS A 305 4.71 13.01 22.07
N PHE A 306 3.67 12.32 22.53
CA PHE A 306 2.30 12.88 22.53
C PHE A 306 2.12 14.02 23.55
N HIS A 307 2.81 13.92 24.69
CA HIS A 307 2.74 14.89 25.79
C HIS A 307 3.95 15.83 25.85
N GLN A 308 4.72 15.92 24.76
CA GLN A 308 5.91 16.76 24.68
C GLN A 308 5.88 17.57 23.38
N PRO A 309 6.37 18.82 23.40
CA PRO A 309 6.49 19.60 22.17
C PRO A 309 7.53 18.96 21.25
N ILE A 310 7.24 18.93 19.94
CA ILE A 310 8.14 18.37 18.94
C ILE A 310 8.15 19.18 17.64
N MET A 311 9.33 19.30 17.04
CA MET A 311 9.50 19.95 15.74
C MET A 311 9.42 18.90 14.64
N LEU A 312 8.48 19.09 13.71
CA LEU A 312 8.34 18.28 12.51
C LEU A 312 8.91 19.03 11.31
N THR A 313 9.97 18.48 10.71
CA THR A 313 10.45 18.94 9.40
C THR A 313 9.63 18.24 8.33
N LEU A 314 9.09 18.98 7.37
CA LEU A 314 8.28 18.45 6.27
C LEU A 314 8.90 18.83 4.92
N SER A 315 8.77 17.95 3.95
CA SER A 315 9.34 18.14 2.61
C SER A 315 8.68 19.33 1.89
N GLY A 316 9.48 20.20 1.31
CA GLY A 316 9.02 21.39 0.57
C GLY A 316 8.45 22.51 1.43
N GLU A 317 8.53 22.39 2.76
CA GLU A 317 8.18 23.46 3.69
C GLU A 317 9.46 24.15 4.19
N PRO A 318 9.52 25.49 4.17
CA PRO A 318 10.74 26.22 4.52
C PRO A 318 11.01 26.26 6.04
N GLN A 319 9.99 25.96 6.86
CA GLN A 319 10.06 26.02 8.31
C GLN A 319 9.52 24.73 8.91
N ALA A 320 10.13 24.29 10.02
CA ALA A 320 9.64 23.16 10.78
C ALA A 320 8.37 23.54 11.57
N TYR A 321 7.46 22.60 11.72
CA TYR A 321 6.20 22.75 12.44
C TYR A 321 6.38 22.36 13.90
N LEU A 322 6.11 23.29 14.81
CA LEU A 322 6.03 22.97 16.23
C LEU A 322 4.66 22.36 16.53
N VAL A 323 4.65 21.08 16.89
CA VAL A 323 3.51 20.40 17.49
C VAL A 323 3.64 20.52 18.99
N GLU A 324 2.67 21.13 19.64
CA GLU A 324 2.69 21.35 21.09
C GLU A 324 2.43 20.05 21.87
N ALA A 325 2.78 20.05 23.15
CA ALA A 325 2.41 18.97 24.06
C ALA A 325 0.87 18.84 24.10
N ASN A 326 0.37 17.61 24.00
CA ASN A 326 -1.06 17.27 24.00
C ASN A 326 -1.86 17.79 22.80
N GLU A 327 -1.22 18.42 21.81
CA GLU A 327 -1.88 18.79 20.56
C GLU A 327 -2.32 17.51 19.82
N LEU A 328 -3.60 17.47 19.45
CA LEU A 328 -4.20 16.37 18.72
C LEU A 328 -3.93 16.53 17.23
N VAL A 329 -3.13 15.62 16.69
CA VAL A 329 -2.70 15.62 15.30
C VAL A 329 -3.31 14.44 14.56
N ALA A 330 -3.75 14.67 13.32
CA ALA A 330 -4.19 13.61 12.43
C ALA A 330 -3.41 13.62 11.11
N SER A 331 -3.18 12.44 10.55
CA SER A 331 -2.57 12.23 9.24
C SER A 331 -3.51 11.43 8.34
N ILE A 332 -3.74 11.90 7.11
CA ILE A 332 -4.62 11.25 6.12
C ILE A 332 -3.80 10.81 4.91
N LEU A 333 -3.66 9.50 4.72
CA LEU A 333 -2.95 8.86 3.61
C LEU A 333 -3.82 7.78 2.97
N LEU A 334 -4.76 8.19 2.10
CA LEU A 334 -5.66 7.26 1.41
C LEU A 334 -5.05 6.67 0.11
N GLY A 335 -3.77 6.28 0.18
CA GLY A 335 -3.06 5.63 -0.93
C GLY A 335 -2.43 6.58 -1.96
N SER A 336 -1.89 6.01 -3.03
CA SER A 336 -1.16 6.74 -4.08
C SER A 336 -2.05 7.55 -5.04
N GLN A 337 -3.35 7.28 -5.04
CA GLN A 337 -4.35 7.96 -5.86
C GLN A 337 -5.39 8.59 -4.93
N ILE A 338 -5.15 9.83 -4.52
CA ILE A 338 -5.99 10.50 -3.51
C ILE A 338 -7.37 10.81 -4.09
N GLY A 339 -8.41 10.30 -3.43
CA GLY A 339 -9.82 10.52 -3.77
C GLY A 339 -10.48 11.62 -2.93
N LYS A 340 -11.80 11.80 -3.13
CA LYS A 340 -12.61 12.80 -2.44
C LYS A 340 -12.76 12.55 -0.94
N ASP A 341 -12.69 11.29 -0.51
CA ASP A 341 -12.87 10.91 0.89
C ASP A 341 -11.84 11.52 1.84
N SER A 342 -10.61 11.78 1.36
CA SER A 342 -9.57 12.42 2.16
C SER A 342 -10.03 13.77 2.73
N ILE A 343 -10.84 14.50 1.97
CA ILE A 343 -11.34 15.81 2.37
C ILE A 343 -12.50 15.70 3.35
N ALA A 344 -13.38 14.71 3.15
CA ALA A 344 -14.47 14.46 4.09
C ALA A 344 -13.93 14.17 5.50
N TYR A 345 -12.90 13.33 5.62
CA TYR A 345 -12.26 13.06 6.91
C TYR A 345 -11.63 14.30 7.53
N ALA A 346 -10.98 15.18 6.74
CA ALA A 346 -10.36 16.38 7.28
C ALA A 346 -11.37 17.29 7.99
N GLU A 347 -12.54 17.50 7.40
CA GLU A 347 -13.60 18.28 8.03
C GLU A 347 -14.13 17.61 9.32
N ILE A 348 -14.35 16.29 9.27
CA ILE A 348 -14.86 15.51 10.42
C ILE A 348 -13.88 15.54 11.60
N LEU A 349 -12.58 15.36 11.35
CA LEU A 349 -11.54 15.43 12.38
C LEU A 349 -11.55 16.79 13.08
N LEU A 350 -11.61 17.89 12.32
CA LEU A 350 -11.64 19.25 12.89
C LEU A 350 -12.92 19.54 13.67
N LYS A 351 -14.07 19.03 13.20
CA LYS A 351 -15.34 19.09 13.96
C LYS A 351 -15.25 18.32 15.28
N ASN A 352 -14.44 17.27 15.34
CA ASN A 352 -14.18 16.46 16.53
C ASN A 352 -12.98 16.94 17.37
N ALA A 353 -12.62 18.22 17.20
CA ALA A 353 -11.58 18.92 17.96
C ALA A 353 -10.18 18.33 17.82
N VAL A 354 -9.85 17.78 16.66
CA VAL A 354 -8.45 17.61 16.24
C VAL A 354 -7.87 19.00 15.95
N ASP A 355 -6.66 19.26 16.43
CA ASP A 355 -6.03 20.57 16.34
C ASP A 355 -5.42 20.82 14.96
N ARG A 356 -4.77 19.80 14.39
CA ARG A 356 -4.16 19.85 13.06
C ARG A 356 -4.36 18.56 12.27
N VAL A 357 -4.63 18.72 10.98
CA VAL A 357 -4.86 17.63 10.03
C VAL A 357 -3.90 17.77 8.85
N PHE A 358 -3.00 16.80 8.72
CA PHE A 358 -2.04 16.70 7.63
C PHE A 358 -2.62 15.82 6.52
N VAL A 359 -2.71 16.36 5.30
CA VAL A 359 -3.33 15.69 4.17
C VAL A 359 -2.27 15.35 3.13
N PHE A 360 -1.89 14.07 3.03
CA PHE A 360 -0.90 13.62 2.05
C PHE A 360 -1.41 13.80 0.63
N GLY A 361 -0.56 14.34 -0.24
CA GLY A 361 -0.88 14.81 -1.60
C GLY A 361 -2.02 15.84 -1.67
N GLY A 362 -2.23 16.55 -0.56
CA GLY A 362 -3.12 17.70 -0.47
C GLY A 362 -2.81 18.79 -1.49
N GLN A 363 -1.58 18.86 -2.01
CA GLN A 363 -1.14 19.81 -3.04
C GLN A 363 -1.68 19.52 -4.45
N SER A 364 -2.39 18.40 -4.67
CA SER A 364 -3.01 18.16 -5.97
C SER A 364 -4.12 19.20 -6.26
N PRO A 365 -4.26 19.70 -7.51
CA PRO A 365 -5.23 20.76 -7.82
C PRO A 365 -6.67 20.44 -7.44
N MET A 366 -7.07 19.17 -7.61
CA MET A 366 -8.40 18.69 -7.22
C MET A 366 -8.62 18.84 -5.71
N ILE A 367 -7.67 18.38 -4.90
CA ILE A 367 -7.79 18.41 -3.44
C ILE A 367 -7.68 19.84 -2.90
N GLN A 368 -6.83 20.68 -3.50
CA GLN A 368 -6.76 22.11 -3.18
C GLN A 368 -8.09 22.84 -3.40
N ALA A 369 -8.80 22.54 -4.49
CA ALA A 369 -10.11 23.14 -4.77
C ALA A 369 -11.15 22.77 -3.70
N GLU A 370 -11.15 21.51 -3.25
CA GLU A 370 -12.03 21.02 -2.20
C GLU A 370 -11.67 21.59 -0.81
N ILE A 371 -10.38 21.73 -0.49
CA ILE A 371 -9.93 22.45 0.72
C ILE A 371 -10.41 23.90 0.67
N ALA A 372 -10.25 24.59 -0.46
CA ALA A 372 -10.72 25.97 -0.61
C ALA A 372 -12.24 26.10 -0.40
N ALA A 373 -13.02 25.10 -0.82
CA ALA A 373 -14.46 25.04 -0.56
C ALA A 373 -14.78 24.93 0.94
N ILE A 374 -14.08 24.06 1.68
CA ILE A 374 -14.21 23.99 3.15
C ILE A 374 -13.84 25.32 3.80
N LEU A 375 -12.71 25.92 3.42
CA LEU A 375 -12.22 27.16 4.01
C LEU A 375 -13.11 28.37 3.74
N LYS A 376 -13.89 28.35 2.66
CA LYS A 376 -14.91 29.36 2.38
C LYS A 376 -16.05 29.32 3.40
N VAL A 377 -16.43 28.12 3.86
CA VAL A 377 -17.51 27.91 4.85
C VAL A 377 -16.97 28.01 6.28
N SER A 378 -15.76 27.52 6.52
CA SER A 378 -15.11 27.47 7.84
C SER A 378 -13.69 28.09 7.79
N PRO A 379 -13.56 29.42 7.71
CA PRO A 379 -12.25 30.09 7.62
C PRO A 379 -11.31 29.79 8.79
N GLN A 380 -11.86 29.45 9.96
CA GLN A 380 -11.10 29.07 11.15
C GLN A 380 -10.26 27.80 10.99
N TYR A 381 -10.47 27.02 9.92
CA TYR A 381 -9.68 25.81 9.62
C TYR A 381 -8.43 26.09 8.79
N LYS A 382 -8.20 27.33 8.35
CA LYS A 382 -7.12 27.68 7.41
C LYS A 382 -5.73 27.25 7.90
N GLU A 383 -5.45 27.41 9.18
CA GLU A 383 -4.15 27.05 9.78
C GLU A 383 -4.13 25.62 10.33
N LYS A 384 -5.26 24.91 10.25
CA LYS A 384 -5.44 23.56 10.80
C LYS A 384 -5.37 22.46 9.74
N ILE A 385 -5.69 22.77 8.49
CA ILE A 385 -5.54 21.84 7.37
C ILE A 385 -4.17 22.11 6.73
N ILE A 386 -3.25 21.16 6.84
CA ILE A 386 -1.91 21.25 6.26
C ILE A 386 -1.85 20.35 5.02
N PRO A 387 -2.01 20.90 3.80
CA PRO A 387 -1.88 20.12 2.57
C PRO A 387 -0.41 19.80 2.29
N LEU A 388 -0.08 18.52 2.21
CA LEU A 388 1.29 18.07 2.00
C LEU A 388 1.56 17.70 0.54
N ASN A 389 2.80 17.93 0.11
CA ASN A 389 3.37 17.32 -1.09
C ASN A 389 3.91 15.90 -0.75
N TYR A 390 4.69 15.32 -1.65
CA TYR A 390 5.38 14.06 -1.40
C TYR A 390 6.39 14.22 -0.24
N GLN A 391 6.25 13.38 0.79
CA GLN A 391 7.16 13.34 1.94
C GLN A 391 8.20 12.24 1.78
N GLY A 392 9.45 12.53 2.17
CA GLY A 392 10.48 11.51 2.35
C GLY A 392 10.19 10.59 3.54
N ASP A 393 11.01 9.55 3.70
CA ASP A 393 10.78 8.52 4.71
C ASP A 393 10.88 9.05 6.14
N THR A 394 11.85 9.93 6.39
CA THR A 394 12.08 10.52 7.72
C THR A 394 10.92 11.42 8.12
N GLU A 395 10.49 12.31 7.22
CA GLU A 395 9.39 13.24 7.46
C GLU A 395 8.08 12.48 7.65
N LEU A 396 7.82 11.48 6.81
CA LEU A 396 6.64 10.63 6.93
C LEU A 396 6.62 9.85 8.25
N ALA A 397 7.73 9.17 8.60
CA ALA A 397 7.83 8.39 9.83
C ALA A 397 7.58 9.27 11.06
N ALA A 398 8.23 10.43 11.11
CA ALA A 398 8.12 11.40 12.20
C ALA A 398 6.69 11.91 12.38
N LEU A 399 6.02 12.26 11.28
CA LEU A 399 4.64 12.75 11.32
C LEU A 399 3.65 11.63 11.67
N MET A 400 3.76 10.47 11.02
CA MET A 400 2.83 9.36 11.24
C MET A 400 2.94 8.82 12.66
N SER A 401 4.14 8.59 13.19
CA SER A 401 4.33 8.10 14.56
C SER A 401 3.88 9.12 15.61
N ARG A 402 3.98 10.43 15.36
CA ARG A 402 3.45 11.49 16.25
C ARG A 402 1.93 11.67 16.16
N SER A 403 1.29 11.26 15.07
CA SER A 403 -0.14 11.54 14.86
C SER A 403 -1.02 10.77 15.85
N ASN A 404 -1.96 11.42 16.51
CA ASN A 404 -2.95 10.74 17.36
C ASN A 404 -3.90 9.88 16.52
N PHE A 405 -4.23 10.35 15.31
CA PHE A 405 -5.05 9.64 14.34
C PHE A 405 -4.29 9.42 13.04
N ILE A 406 -4.26 8.20 12.55
CA ILE A 406 -3.80 7.88 11.20
C ILE A 406 -5.01 7.35 10.43
N ILE A 407 -5.34 7.97 9.30
CA ILE A 407 -6.39 7.49 8.39
C ILE A 407 -5.73 6.98 7.12
N ILE A 408 -5.90 5.69 6.83
CA ILE A 408 -5.26 5.01 5.69
C ILE A 408 -6.27 4.21 4.85
N ARG A 409 -5.80 3.66 3.72
CA ARG A 409 -6.48 2.58 2.99
C ARG A 409 -5.81 1.23 3.23
N GLY A 410 -6.54 0.15 2.97
CA GLY A 410 -6.13 -1.25 3.16
C GLY A 410 -5.15 -1.84 2.14
N GLY A 411 -4.46 -1.02 1.36
CA GLY A 411 -3.49 -1.53 0.37
C GLY A 411 -2.33 -2.26 1.04
N GLY A 412 -1.85 -3.35 0.44
CA GLY A 412 -0.89 -4.27 1.04
C GLY A 412 0.36 -3.59 1.61
N LEU A 413 1.02 -2.71 0.85
CA LEU A 413 2.20 -2.02 1.37
C LEU A 413 1.88 -1.03 2.50
N CYS A 414 0.75 -0.32 2.44
CA CYS A 414 0.38 0.61 3.52
C CYS A 414 0.17 -0.15 4.82
N VAL A 415 -0.47 -1.33 4.75
CA VAL A 415 -0.60 -2.26 5.87
C VAL A 415 0.77 -2.71 6.36
N MET A 416 1.68 -3.15 5.49
CA MET A 416 3.03 -3.57 5.89
C MET A 416 3.84 -2.44 6.55
N GLU A 417 3.68 -1.19 6.08
CA GLU A 417 4.30 -0.03 6.68
C GLU A 417 3.78 0.21 8.10
N GLN A 418 2.47 0.16 8.33
CA GLN A 418 1.89 0.27 9.68
C GLN A 418 2.25 -0.92 10.58
N LEU A 419 2.41 -2.13 10.03
CA LEU A 419 2.89 -3.26 10.80
C LEU A 419 4.32 -3.01 11.30
N ALA A 420 5.20 -2.48 10.45
CA ALA A 420 6.62 -2.23 10.77
C ALA A 420 6.87 -0.97 11.61
N MET A 421 5.96 0.00 11.56
CA MET A 421 6.05 1.22 12.34
C MET A 421 5.81 0.98 13.83
N LYS A 422 6.43 1.82 14.65
CA LYS A 422 6.10 1.92 16.07
C LYS A 422 4.90 2.84 16.27
N HIS A 423 4.06 2.45 17.22
CA HIS A 423 2.80 3.10 17.53
C HIS A 423 2.71 3.40 19.02
N SER A 424 2.07 4.52 19.35
CA SER A 424 1.66 4.79 20.73
C SER A 424 0.41 3.97 21.08
N PRO A 425 0.26 3.46 22.31
CA PRO A 425 -1.01 2.89 22.78
C PRO A 425 -2.19 3.88 22.70
N GLU A 426 -1.90 5.19 22.72
CA GLU A 426 -2.86 6.29 22.58
C GLU A 426 -3.24 6.59 21.13
N GLN A 427 -2.48 6.05 20.18
CA GLN A 427 -2.72 6.26 18.77
C GLN A 427 -3.92 5.43 18.29
N THR A 428 -4.62 5.98 17.31
CA THR A 428 -5.69 5.29 16.59
C THR A 428 -5.40 5.22 15.11
N VAL A 429 -5.54 4.02 14.55
CA VAL A 429 -5.45 3.77 13.10
C VAL A 429 -6.84 3.47 12.55
N LEU A 430 -7.34 4.36 11.72
CA LEU A 430 -8.64 4.24 11.06
C LEU A 430 -8.43 3.85 9.61
N VAL A 431 -9.02 2.74 9.16
CA VAL A 431 -8.88 2.28 7.78
C VAL A 431 -10.14 2.54 6.99
N HIS A 432 -10.05 3.41 5.99
CA HIS A 432 -11.16 3.78 5.13
C HIS A 432 -11.67 2.59 4.30
N HIS A 433 -12.97 2.35 4.41
CA HIS A 433 -13.76 1.36 3.66
C HIS A 433 -15.05 2.02 3.16
N SER A 434 -15.81 1.28 2.35
CA SER A 434 -17.17 1.61 1.96
C SER A 434 -18.18 0.70 2.65
N HIS A 435 -19.47 1.04 2.61
CA HIS A 435 -20.53 0.12 3.01
C HIS A 435 -20.75 -0.90 1.89
N GLY A 436 -20.69 -2.18 2.24
CA GLY A 436 -21.08 -3.28 1.39
C GLY A 436 -22.59 -3.43 1.29
N ALA A 437 -23.02 -4.46 0.57
CA ALA A 437 -24.44 -4.68 0.29
C ALA A 437 -25.24 -5.05 1.55
N ASP A 438 -24.59 -5.72 2.50
CA ASP A 438 -25.19 -6.18 3.75
C ASP A 438 -24.89 -5.22 4.93
N GLY A 439 -24.34 -4.03 4.64
CA GLY A 439 -23.98 -3.00 5.61
C GLY A 439 -22.61 -3.21 6.29
N GLU A 440 -21.88 -4.25 5.92
CA GLU A 440 -20.51 -4.50 6.32
C GLU A 440 -19.54 -3.43 5.80
N LEU A 441 -18.42 -3.20 6.49
CA LEU A 441 -17.37 -2.32 5.98
C LEU A 441 -16.38 -3.13 5.14
N THR A 442 -16.35 -2.85 3.85
CA THR A 442 -15.53 -3.55 2.86
C THR A 442 -14.93 -2.56 1.85
N SER A 443 -13.71 -2.82 1.36
CA SER A 443 -13.18 -2.10 0.19
C SER A 443 -13.78 -2.64 -1.12
N GLY A 444 -14.57 -3.69 -1.03
CA GLY A 444 -15.03 -4.52 -2.13
C GLY A 444 -13.98 -5.52 -2.57
N ILE A 445 -12.71 -5.40 -2.17
CA ILE A 445 -11.61 -6.23 -2.65
C ILE A 445 -11.14 -7.16 -1.52
N SER A 446 -11.28 -8.47 -1.72
CA SER A 446 -11.11 -9.47 -0.64
C SER A 446 -9.73 -9.45 0.02
N TRP A 447 -8.64 -9.30 -0.74
CA TRP A 447 -7.30 -9.26 -0.13
C TRP A 447 -7.03 -7.95 0.60
N GLU A 448 -7.60 -6.84 0.16
CA GLU A 448 -7.48 -5.58 0.90
C GLU A 448 -8.24 -5.67 2.23
N ASP A 449 -9.45 -6.25 2.22
CA ASP A 449 -10.22 -6.48 3.45
C ASP A 449 -9.46 -7.39 4.44
N ASP A 450 -8.92 -8.51 3.96
CA ASP A 450 -8.14 -9.44 4.77
C ASP A 450 -6.83 -8.81 5.30
N ASN A 451 -6.13 -8.03 4.45
CA ASN A 451 -4.92 -7.29 4.87
C ASN A 451 -5.25 -6.38 6.06
N VAL A 452 -6.41 -5.71 6.00
CA VAL A 452 -6.85 -4.79 7.04
C VAL A 452 -7.25 -5.52 8.31
N ASP A 453 -7.95 -6.64 8.20
CA ASP A 453 -8.34 -7.41 9.39
C ASP A 453 -7.11 -7.94 10.13
N ASN A 454 -6.08 -8.38 9.39
CA ASN A 454 -4.78 -8.75 9.96
C ASN A 454 -4.06 -7.56 10.61
N LEU A 455 -4.06 -6.38 9.95
CA LEU A 455 -3.49 -5.16 10.53
C LEU A 455 -4.16 -4.79 11.85
N ILE A 456 -5.50 -4.77 11.86
CA ILE A 456 -6.29 -4.41 13.04
C ILE A 456 -5.99 -5.37 14.18
N THR A 457 -6.03 -6.67 13.91
CA THR A 457 -5.73 -7.71 14.91
C THR A 457 -4.34 -7.53 15.51
N ASP A 458 -3.33 -7.29 14.67
CA ASP A 458 -1.96 -7.12 15.14
C ASP A 458 -1.74 -5.81 15.92
N LEU A 459 -2.32 -4.70 15.46
CA LEU A 459 -2.27 -3.42 16.17
C LEU A 459 -2.98 -3.48 17.53
N GLN A 460 -4.15 -4.11 17.59
CA GLN A 460 -4.90 -4.30 18.83
C GLN A 460 -4.13 -5.17 19.83
N ARG A 461 -3.46 -6.23 19.35
CA ARG A 461 -2.54 -7.05 20.17
C ARG A 461 -1.38 -6.22 20.74
N ARG A 462 -0.91 -5.22 20.00
CA ARG A 462 0.11 -4.24 20.44
C ARG A 462 -0.48 -3.12 21.33
N GLY A 463 -1.76 -3.19 21.66
CA GLY A 463 -2.44 -2.20 22.49
C GLY A 463 -2.76 -0.90 21.77
N VAL A 464 -2.71 -0.87 20.44
CA VAL A 464 -3.08 0.29 19.59
C VAL A 464 -4.53 0.14 19.18
N HIS A 465 -5.30 1.24 19.19
CA HIS A 465 -6.68 1.16 18.73
C HIS A 465 -6.73 1.19 17.20
N ALA A 466 -7.40 0.22 16.58
CA ALA A 466 -7.52 0.16 15.13
C ALA A 466 -8.90 -0.39 14.72
N LEU A 467 -9.49 0.16 13.65
CA LEU A 467 -10.74 -0.30 13.08
C LEU A 467 -10.96 0.16 11.62
N LYS A 468 -11.87 -0.53 10.92
CA LYS A 468 -12.44 -0.09 9.64
C LYS A 468 -13.41 1.08 9.89
N THR A 469 -13.39 2.10 9.05
CA THR A 469 -14.26 3.28 9.16
C THR A 469 -14.74 3.79 7.79
N THR A 470 -15.66 4.74 7.79
CA THR A 470 -16.10 5.52 6.63
C THR A 470 -16.25 6.99 7.05
N PRO A 471 -16.30 7.97 6.12
CA PRO A 471 -16.60 9.34 6.49
C PRO A 471 -17.92 9.47 7.28
N ALA A 472 -18.93 8.66 6.99
CA ALA A 472 -20.20 8.70 7.71
C ALA A 472 -20.09 8.21 9.17
N ARG A 473 -19.15 7.31 9.47
CA ARG A 473 -18.95 6.73 10.81
C ARG A 473 -17.82 7.41 11.61
N ALA A 474 -16.90 8.08 10.92
CA ALA A 474 -15.67 8.60 11.50
C ALA A 474 -15.90 9.50 12.72
N GLY A 475 -16.97 10.29 12.77
CA GLY A 475 -17.28 11.12 13.94
C GLY A 475 -17.42 10.31 15.23
N ILE A 476 -18.19 9.22 15.17
CA ILE A 476 -18.38 8.28 16.28
C ILE A 476 -17.06 7.58 16.60
N ASP A 477 -16.38 7.07 15.57
CA ASP A 477 -15.13 6.30 15.74
C ASP A 477 -14.02 7.18 16.37
N ILE A 478 -13.90 8.45 15.97
CA ILE A 478 -12.97 9.42 16.57
C ILE A 478 -13.34 9.69 18.03
N ALA A 479 -14.62 9.87 18.34
CA ALA A 479 -15.06 10.10 19.72
C ALA A 479 -14.73 8.91 20.63
N GLN A 480 -15.02 7.69 20.17
CA GLN A 480 -14.65 6.45 20.86
C GLN A 480 -13.14 6.35 21.07
N ALA A 481 -12.37 6.55 20.01
CA ALA A 481 -10.92 6.50 20.03
C ALA A 481 -10.31 7.47 21.07
N ARG A 482 -10.85 8.68 21.22
CA ARG A 482 -10.40 9.65 22.23
C ARG A 482 -10.63 9.16 23.65
N LEU A 483 -11.80 8.58 23.92
CA LEU A 483 -12.11 8.01 25.24
C LEU A 483 -11.22 6.81 25.54
N ILE A 484 -10.97 5.96 24.54
CA ILE A 484 -10.07 4.80 24.66
C ILE A 484 -8.63 5.25 24.94
N ALA A 485 -8.12 6.25 24.23
CA ALA A 485 -6.79 6.81 24.45
C ALA A 485 -6.67 7.34 25.88
N ALA A 486 -7.62 8.18 26.31
CA ALA A 486 -7.62 8.71 27.66
C ALA A 486 -7.75 7.62 28.73
N LEU A 487 -8.55 6.56 28.48
CA LEU A 487 -8.68 5.41 29.37
C LEU A 487 -7.36 4.66 29.50
N LYS A 488 -6.61 4.48 28.40
CA LYS A 488 -5.30 3.83 28.44
C LYS A 488 -4.28 4.66 29.23
N CYS A 489 -4.23 5.98 29.02
CA CYS A 489 -3.38 6.87 29.82
C CYS A 489 -3.70 6.78 31.32
N TYR A 490 -5.00 6.77 31.66
CA TYR A 490 -5.47 6.65 33.04
C TYR A 490 -5.19 5.26 33.64
N GLY A 491 -5.50 4.22 32.86
CA GLY A 491 -5.50 2.81 33.23
C GLY A 491 -4.12 2.19 33.35
N LEU A 492 -3.12 2.65 32.59
CA LEU A 492 -1.71 2.20 32.73
C LEU A 492 -1.17 2.36 34.17
N ASN A 493 -1.81 3.20 34.99
CA ASN A 493 -1.44 3.40 36.39
C ASN A 493 -2.37 2.72 37.41
N LYS A 494 -3.52 2.15 37.00
CA LYS A 494 -4.60 1.73 37.92
C LYS A 494 -5.41 0.48 37.53
N LEU A 495 -5.45 0.10 36.26
CA LEU A 495 -6.26 -1.01 35.74
C LEU A 495 -5.37 -2.08 35.11
N ASN A 496 -5.76 -3.35 35.23
CA ASN A 496 -5.11 -4.43 34.49
C ASN A 496 -5.64 -4.54 33.05
N ALA A 497 -4.96 -5.32 32.20
CA ALA A 497 -5.29 -5.45 30.79
C ALA A 497 -6.72 -5.98 30.52
N ILE A 498 -7.23 -6.88 31.36
CA ILE A 498 -8.59 -7.44 31.22
C ILE A 498 -9.63 -6.34 31.44
N GLN A 499 -9.45 -5.54 32.50
CA GLN A 499 -10.34 -4.42 32.82
C GLN A 499 -10.35 -3.35 31.73
N ILE A 500 -9.20 -3.11 31.09
CA ILE A 500 -9.11 -2.18 29.96
C ILE A 500 -9.90 -2.72 28.77
N SER A 501 -9.79 -4.02 28.45
CA SER A 501 -10.55 -4.62 27.35
C SER A 501 -12.05 -4.52 27.56
N GLU A 502 -12.56 -4.91 28.73
CA GLU A 502 -13.99 -4.83 29.05
C GLU A 502 -14.52 -3.39 29.02
N ALA A 503 -13.72 -2.43 29.48
CA ALA A 503 -14.07 -1.02 29.42
C ALA A 503 -14.10 -0.49 27.98
N ILE A 504 -13.17 -0.92 27.11
CA ILE A 504 -13.19 -0.59 25.68
C ILE A 504 -14.47 -1.14 25.04
N ASP A 505 -14.84 -2.39 25.31
CA ASP A 505 -16.05 -3.00 24.75
C ASP A 505 -17.30 -2.22 25.15
N ARG A 506 -17.37 -1.74 26.40
CA ARG A 506 -18.49 -0.90 26.87
C ARG A 506 -18.50 0.49 26.26
N LEU A 507 -17.34 1.09 26.01
CA LEU A 507 -17.24 2.39 25.31
C LEU A 507 -17.75 2.28 23.88
N GLN A 508 -17.45 1.18 23.20
CA GLN A 508 -17.88 0.95 21.82
C GLN A 508 -19.40 0.76 21.68
N GLN A 509 -20.09 0.40 22.77
CA GLN A 509 -21.54 0.25 22.83
C GLN A 509 -22.28 1.56 23.16
N LEU A 510 -21.57 2.64 23.53
CA LEU A 510 -22.20 3.91 23.88
C LEU A 510 -22.87 4.56 22.65
N PRO A 511 -24.08 5.11 22.80
CA PRO A 511 -24.69 5.96 21.79
C PRO A 511 -23.84 7.20 21.50
N GLU A 512 -23.90 7.70 20.25
CA GLU A 512 -23.15 8.88 19.80
C GLU A 512 -23.30 10.09 20.74
N ALA A 513 -24.53 10.40 21.18
CA ALA A 513 -24.78 11.52 22.09
C ALA A 513 -24.01 11.40 23.42
N GLN A 514 -23.86 10.17 23.96
CA GLN A 514 -23.10 9.93 25.18
C GLN A 514 -21.60 10.03 24.92
N LEU A 515 -21.12 9.51 23.79
CA LEU A 515 -19.72 9.66 23.36
C LEU A 515 -19.34 11.14 23.25
N THR A 516 -20.16 11.94 22.54
CA THR A 516 -19.93 13.38 22.40
C THR A 516 -19.92 14.09 23.75
N PHE A 517 -20.85 13.75 24.64
CA PHE A 517 -20.91 14.29 26.00
C PHE A 517 -19.62 14.01 26.78
N TYR A 518 -19.16 12.77 26.80
CA TYR A 518 -17.93 12.39 27.52
C TYR A 518 -16.66 12.99 26.90
N VAL A 519 -16.58 13.06 25.58
CA VAL A 519 -15.45 13.70 24.88
C VAL A 519 -15.42 15.21 25.15
N ALA A 520 -16.56 15.87 25.21
CA ALA A 520 -16.63 17.28 25.59
C ALA A 520 -16.19 17.49 27.05
N ALA A 521 -16.55 16.59 27.95
CA ALA A 521 -16.11 16.64 29.35
C ALA A 521 -14.58 16.52 29.50
N LEU A 522 -13.92 15.65 28.71
CA LEU A 522 -12.46 15.53 28.70
C LEU A 522 -11.75 16.85 28.31
N LYS A 523 -12.36 17.66 27.44
CA LYS A 523 -11.77 18.90 26.92
C LYS A 523 -11.75 20.04 27.95
N ASN A 524 -12.68 20.03 28.90
CA ASN A 524 -12.83 21.12 29.89
C ASN A 524 -11.97 20.92 31.15
N GLY A 525 -11.26 19.80 31.28
CA GLY A 525 -10.28 19.58 32.35
C GLY A 525 -8.95 20.27 32.05
N ASN A 526 -8.29 20.83 33.07
CA ASN A 526 -6.93 21.38 32.96
C ASN A 526 -5.88 20.32 32.59
N ASP A 527 -6.24 19.04 32.71
CA ASP A 527 -5.50 17.89 32.24
C ASP A 527 -6.53 16.87 31.69
N PRO A 528 -6.57 16.62 30.36
CA PRO A 528 -7.52 15.68 29.76
C PRO A 528 -7.35 14.23 30.24
N PHE A 529 -6.31 13.94 31.05
CA PHE A 529 -5.97 12.60 31.52
C PHE A 529 -6.09 12.40 33.04
N GLN A 530 -6.30 13.46 33.85
CA GLN A 530 -6.45 13.33 35.31
C GLN A 530 -7.90 13.26 35.80
N SER A 531 -8.87 13.80 35.06
CA SER A 531 -10.28 13.79 35.45
C SER A 531 -11.13 13.03 34.42
N PHE A 532 -10.99 11.70 34.40
CA PHE A 532 -11.97 10.86 33.72
C PHE A 532 -13.34 11.08 34.40
N PRO A 533 -14.44 11.36 33.66
CA PRO A 533 -15.74 11.60 34.27
C PRO A 533 -16.13 10.44 35.21
N GLN A 534 -16.46 10.73 36.47
CA GLN A 534 -16.67 9.69 37.48
C GLN A 534 -17.86 8.80 37.13
N ASP A 535 -18.89 9.36 36.51
CA ASP A 535 -20.04 8.63 35.97
C ASP A 535 -19.62 7.67 34.86
N LEU A 536 -18.71 8.08 33.96
CA LEU A 536 -18.12 7.18 32.99
C LEU A 536 -17.29 6.08 33.66
N LEU A 537 -16.47 6.41 34.66
CA LEU A 537 -15.72 5.39 35.41
C LEU A 537 -16.64 4.38 36.09
N ASN A 538 -17.75 4.82 36.68
CA ASN A 538 -18.74 3.94 37.30
C ASN A 538 -19.39 3.02 36.26
N TYR A 539 -19.76 3.57 35.10
CA TYR A 539 -20.28 2.80 33.96
C TYR A 539 -19.27 1.74 33.48
N LEU A 540 -18.00 2.13 33.31
CA LEU A 540 -16.93 1.22 32.89
C LEU A 540 -16.61 0.17 33.96
N ALA A 541 -16.71 0.50 35.24
CA ALA A 541 -16.51 -0.44 36.36
C ALA A 541 -17.70 -1.40 36.57
N GLY A 542 -18.85 -1.15 35.92
CA GLY A 542 -20.05 -2.00 36.06
C GLY A 542 -20.78 -1.77 37.37
N VAL A 543 -20.50 -0.65 38.02
CA VAL A 543 -21.24 -0.19 39.18
C VAL A 543 -22.52 0.43 38.64
N ASN A 544 -23.58 -0.38 38.52
CA ASN A 544 -24.90 0.12 38.18
C ASN A 544 -25.28 1.20 39.19
N SER A 545 -25.47 2.43 38.70
CA SER A 545 -26.03 3.55 39.46
C SER A 545 -27.52 3.34 39.74
#